data_AF-A0A522YVB3-F1
#
_entry.id   AF-A0A522YVB3-F1
#
_cell.length_a   1.000
_cell.length_b   1.000
_cell.length_c   1.000
_cell.angle_alpha   90.00
_cell.angle_beta   90.00
_cell.angle_gamma   90.00
#
_symmetry.space_group_name_H-M   'P 1'
#
loop_
_entity.id
_entity.type
_entity.pdbx_description
1 polymer ?
#
loop_
_entity_poly.entity_id
_entity_poly.type
_entity_poly.pdbx_seq_one_letter_code
_entity_poly.pdbx_strand_id
1 'polypeptide(L)' 'MKPTEDEAMAAVRTLIQWAGDDPDREGLLDTPRRVIKAYRELFSGYEADPRDYLERT' A
#
# COMPACT_ATOMS: atom_id res chain seq x y z
N MET A 1 -12.91 7.21 -9.24
CA MET A 1 -11.78 6.49 -9.86
C MET A 1 -10.76 6.20 -8.77
N LYS A 2 -10.17 4.99 -8.71
CA LYS A 2 -9.06 4.72 -7.77
C LYS A 2 -7.81 5.47 -8.27
N PRO A 3 -7.01 6.09 -7.37
CA PRO A 3 -5.70 6.65 -7.75
C PRO A 3 -4.78 5.60 -8.37
N THR A 4 -3.83 6.06 -9.16
CA THR A 4 -2.74 5.25 -9.74
C THR A 4 -1.75 4.79 -8.67
N GLU A 5 -0.94 3.77 -8.99
CA GLU A 5 0.12 3.30 -8.08
C GLU A 5 1.17 4.38 -7.82
N ASP A 6 1.49 5.20 -8.82
CA ASP A 6 2.45 6.31 -8.70
C ASP A 6 1.92 7.40 -7.75
N GLU A 7 0.63 7.76 -7.84
CA GLU A 7 -0.01 8.69 -6.91
C GLU A 7 0.00 8.15 -5.48
N ALA A 8 -0.26 6.85 -5.30
CA ALA A 8 -0.17 6.20 -4.00
C ALA A 8 1.28 6.20 -3.47
N MET A 9 2.29 5.96 -4.32
CA MET A 9 3.70 6.01 -3.91
C MET A 9 4.09 7.43 -3.50
N ALA A 10 3.64 8.43 -4.26
CA ALA A 10 3.86 9.83 -3.93
C ALA A 10 3.26 10.19 -2.57
N ALA A 11 2.05 9.72 -2.26
CA ALA A 11 1.43 9.91 -0.95
C ALA A 11 2.25 9.28 0.18
N VAL A 12 2.79 8.07 0.00
CA VAL A 12 3.68 7.45 1.00
C VAL A 12 4.95 8.27 1.20
N ARG A 13 5.55 8.81 0.12
CA ARG A 13 6.70 9.73 0.23
C ARG A 13 6.34 10.98 1.03
N THR A 14 5.15 11.54 0.85
CA THR A 14 4.64 12.65 1.67
C THR A 14 4.55 12.27 3.15
N LEU A 15 4.05 11.07 3.48
CA LEU A 15 3.99 10.60 4.87
C LEU A 15 5.36 10.43 5.51
N ILE A 16 6.36 9.94 4.76
CA ILE A 16 7.75 9.83 5.22
C ILE A 16 8.33 11.22 5.55
N GLN A 17 8.16 12.19 4.65
CA GLN A 17 8.61 13.57 4.88
C GLN A 17 7.89 14.20 6.08
N TRP A 18 6.58 14.00 6.18
CA TRP A 18 5.78 14.48 7.31
C TRP A 18 6.22 13.88 8.65
N ALA A 19 6.70 12.63 8.65
CA ALA A 19 7.28 11.98 9.82
C ALA A 19 8.71 12.47 10.16
N GLY A 20 9.32 13.32 9.33
CA GLY A 20 10.64 13.92 9.55
C GLY A 20 11.82 13.13 8.98
N ASP A 21 11.59 12.18 8.07
CA ASP A 21 12.64 11.40 7.41
C ASP A 21 12.75 11.75 5.91
N ASP A 22 13.87 11.41 5.29
CA ASP A 22 14.14 11.69 3.87
C ASP A 22 13.73 10.47 2.99
N PRO A 23 12.69 10.58 2.14
CA PRO A 23 12.27 9.47 1.29
C PRO A 23 13.29 9.11 0.19
N ASP A 24 14.30 9.94 -0.06
CA ASP A 24 15.35 9.69 -1.04
C ASP A 24 16.63 9.08 -0.47
N ARG A 25 16.70 8.87 0.86
CA ARG A 25 17.82 8.13 1.46
C ARG A 25 17.78 6.66 1.05
N GLU A 26 18.95 6.04 0.89
CA GLU A 26 19.13 4.68 0.38
C GLU A 26 18.18 3.65 1.02
N GLY A 27 18.04 3.68 2.34
CA GLY A 27 17.17 2.76 3.08
C GLY A 27 15.67 2.95 2.88
N LEU A 28 15.22 4.03 2.24
CA LEU A 28 13.81 4.36 2.02
C LEU A 28 13.37 4.42 0.56
N LEU A 29 14.27 4.35 -0.41
CA LEU A 29 13.95 4.41 -1.84
C LEU A 29 12.84 3.41 -2.23
N ASP A 30 12.90 2.20 -1.69
CA ASP A 30 11.92 1.14 -1.96
C ASP A 30 10.75 1.09 -0.97
N THR A 31 10.73 1.95 0.05
CA THR A 31 9.68 1.97 1.07
C THR A 31 8.29 2.24 0.50
N PRO A 32 8.07 3.23 -0.39
CA PRO A 32 6.75 3.49 -0.96
C PRO A 32 6.12 2.26 -1.61
N ARG A 33 6.91 1.50 -2.39
CA ARG A 33 6.45 0.27 -3.04
C ARG A 33 6.12 -0.83 -2.04
N ARG A 34 6.96 -1.02 -1.02
CA ARG A 34 6.72 -2.02 0.05
C ARG A 34 5.45 -1.70 0.83
N VAL A 35 5.18 -0.43 1.11
CA VAL A 35 3.96 0.00 1.81
C VAL A 35 2.71 -0.28 0.98
N ILE A 36 2.72 0.05 -0.32
CA ILE A 36 1.59 -0.25 -1.21
C ILE A 36 1.33 -1.76 -1.29
N LYS A 37 2.38 -2.56 -1.41
CA LYS A 37 2.27 -4.03 -1.41
C LYS A 37 1.62 -4.52 -0.11
N ALA A 38 2.10 -4.04 1.03
CA ALA A 38 1.53 -4.40 2.34
C ALA A 38 0.06 -3.99 2.45
N TYR A 39 -0.32 -2.81 1.95
CA TYR A 39 -1.72 -2.36 1.96
C TYR A 39 -2.61 -3.23 1.08
N ARG A 40 -2.14 -3.66 -0.10
CA ARG A 40 -2.88 -4.62 -0.94
C ARG A 40 -3.15 -5.93 -0.21
N GLU A 41 -2.17 -6.44 0.52
CA GLU A 41 -2.33 -7.67 1.31
C GLU A 41 -3.29 -7.46 2.49
N LEU A 42 -3.08 -6.39 3.28
CA LEU A 42 -3.90 -6.06 4.44
C LEU A 42 -5.37 -5.82 4.11
N PHE A 43 -5.64 -5.19 2.97
CA PHE A 43 -7.00 -4.84 2.53
C PHE A 43 -7.54 -5.73 1.42
N SER A 44 -6.88 -6.86 1.13
CA SER A 44 -7.29 -7.82 0.10
C SER A 44 -8.73 -8.32 0.29
N GLY A 45 -9.19 -8.40 1.54
CA GLY A 45 -10.56 -8.80 1.89
C GLY A 45 -11.66 -7.86 1.36
N TYR A 46 -11.36 -6.61 1.00
CA TYR A 46 -12.36 -5.71 0.39
C TYR A 46 -12.70 -6.06 -1.06
N GLU A 47 -11.82 -6.83 -1.72
CA GLU A 47 -12.04 -7.31 -3.09
C GLU A 47 -12.47 -8.78 -3.12
N ALA A 48 -12.51 -9.45 -1.97
CA ALA A 48 -12.95 -10.83 -1.84
C ALA A 48 -14.47 -10.93 -1.67
N ASP A 49 -15.10 -11.94 -2.30
CA ASP A 49 -16.50 -12.27 -2.04
C ASP A 49 -16.58 -13.14 -0.77
N PRO A 50 -17.32 -12.73 0.27
CA PRO A 50 -17.48 -13.55 1.48
C PRO A 50 -18.05 -14.95 1.18
N ARG A 51 -18.80 -15.13 0.09
CA ARG A 51 -19.38 -16.41 -0.32
C ARG A 51 -18.31 -17.42 -0.73
N ASP A 52 -17.20 -16.98 -1.30
CA ASP A 52 -16.09 -17.85 -1.70
C ASP A 52 -15.47 -18.59 -0.49
N TYR A 53 -15.60 -18.03 0.71
CA TYR A 53 -15.16 -18.65 1.96
C TYR A 53 -16.16 -19.67 2.53
N LEU A 54 -17.42 -19.60 2.10
CA LEU A 54 -18.51 -20.46 2.59
C LEU A 54 -18.72 -21.70 1.71
N GLU A 55 -18.21 -21.73 0.48
CA GLU A 55 -18.36 -22.87 -0.44
C GLU A 55 -17.45 -24.07 -0.13
N ARG A 56 -16.68 -24.03 0.97
CA ARG A 56 -15.86 -25.15 1.46
C ARG A 56 -16.32 -25.62 2.84
N THR A 57 -17.50 -26.21 2.92
CA THR A 57 -17.95 -27.11 4.01
C THR A 57 -18.79 -28.22 3.42
#